data_AF-A0A7V9T041-F1
#
_entry.id   AF-A0A7V9T041-F1
#
_cell.length_a   1.000
_cell.length_b   1.000
_cell.length_c   1.000
_cell.angle_alpha   90.00
_cell.angle_beta   90.00
_cell.angle_gamma   90.00
#
_symmetry.space_group_name_H-M   'P 1'
#
loop_
_entity.id
_entity.type
_entity.pdbx_description
1 polymer ?
#
loop_
_entity_poly.entity_id
_entity_poly.type
_entity_poly.pdbx_seq_one_letter_code
_entity_poly.pdbx_strand_id
1 'polypeptide(L)' 'MTSEQDRAMLLAEVVAASAEVGATRARSAKVAALAELLRRCPPDERSTATAFLIGAPRQGKVC' A
#
# COMPACT_ATOMS: atom_id res chain seq x y z
N MET A 1 18.56 12.93 -8.27
CA MET A 1 18.31 11.79 -7.37
C MET A 1 16.84 11.70 -6.91
N THR A 2 15.92 12.48 -7.47
CA THR A 2 14.49 12.53 -7.05
C THR A 2 13.51 12.09 -8.16
N SER A 3 14.01 11.76 -9.35
CA SER A 3 13.16 11.49 -10.53
C SER A 3 12.71 10.04 -10.68
N GLU A 4 13.28 9.09 -9.92
CA GLU A 4 12.80 7.70 -9.86
C GLU A 4 11.62 7.53 -8.90
N GLN A 5 11.50 8.39 -7.89
CA GLN A 5 10.42 8.34 -6.90
C GLN A 5 9.07 8.73 -7.49
N ASP A 6 9.04 9.48 -8.60
CA ASP A 6 7.80 9.83 -9.32
C ASP A 6 7.20 8.63 -10.10
N ARG A 7 7.98 7.56 -10.29
CA ARG A 7 7.50 6.27 -10.84
C ARG A 7 7.28 5.20 -9.78
N ALA A 8 7.89 5.35 -8.62
CA ALA A 8 7.75 4.44 -7.49
C ALA A 8 6.50 4.80 -6.69
N MET A 9 5.85 3.80 -6.10
CA MET A 9 4.73 4.05 -5.21
C MET A 9 5.24 4.67 -3.90
N LEU A 10 4.67 5.83 -3.51
CA LEU A 10 5.08 6.48 -2.27
C LEU A 10 4.50 5.72 -1.06
N LEU A 11 5.30 5.56 -0.01
CA LEU A 11 4.83 4.95 1.25
C LEU A 11 3.61 5.70 1.82
N ALA A 12 3.53 7.02 1.59
CA ALA A 12 2.39 7.85 1.98
C ALA A 12 1.05 7.36 1.38
N GLU A 13 1.06 6.81 0.17
CA GLU A 13 -0.16 6.29 -0.47
C GLU A 13 -0.64 5.01 0.19
N VAL A 14 0.28 4.13 0.60
CA VAL A 14 -0.04 2.91 1.37
C VAL A 14 -0.65 3.29 2.72
N VAL A 15 -0.09 4.31 3.39
CA VAL A 15 -0.60 4.83 4.67
C VAL A 15 -2.00 5.44 4.49
N ALA A 16 -2.22 6.23 3.45
CA ALA A 16 -3.52 6.83 3.16
C ALA A 16 -4.60 5.76 2.91
N ALA A 17 -4.28 4.74 2.11
CA ALA A 17 -5.19 3.62 1.86
C ALA A 17 -5.48 2.81 3.14
N SER A 18 -4.47 2.60 3.99
CA SER A 18 -4.66 1.94 5.29
C SER A 18 -5.63 2.73 6.19
N ALA A 19 -5.49 4.05 6.24
CA ALA A 19 -6.39 4.92 6.99
C ALA A 19 -7.83 4.88 6.45
N GLU A 20 -8.00 4.94 5.13
CA GLU A 20 -9.32 4.83 4.47
C GLU A 20 -10.01 3.49 4.76
N VAL A 21 -9.26 2.39 4.67
CA VAL A 21 -9.74 1.04 5.00
C VAL A 21 -10.09 0.93 6.49
N GLY A 22 -9.34 1.59 7.37
CA GLY A 22 -9.62 1.66 8.80
C GLY A 22 -10.89 2.44 9.13
N ALA A 23 -11.14 3.56 8.43
CA ALA A 23 -12.32 4.40 8.62
C ALA A 23 -13.61 3.79 8.05
N THR A 24 -13.49 2.90 7.06
CA THR A 24 -14.62 2.29 6.35
C THR A 24 -15.21 1.09 7.11
N ARG A 25 -16.55 0.96 7.14
CA ARG A 25 -17.24 -0.23 7.72
C ARG A 25 -17.66 -1.27 6.68
N ALA A 26 -17.90 -0.87 5.43
CA ALA A 26 -18.31 -1.78 4.37
C ALA A 26 -17.11 -2.54 3.78
N ARG A 27 -17.17 -3.87 3.82
CA ARG A 27 -16.12 -4.75 3.29
C ARG A 27 -15.88 -4.54 1.78
N SER A 28 -16.94 -4.31 1.01
CA SER A 28 -16.84 -4.04 -0.43
C SER A 28 -16.07 -2.76 -0.74
N ALA A 29 -16.31 -1.69 0.04
CA ALA A 29 -15.59 -0.43 -0.09
C ALA A 29 -14.10 -0.57 0.26
N LYS A 30 -13.76 -1.36 1.29
CA LYS A 30 -12.36 -1.69 1.60
C LYS A 30 -11.67 -2.42 0.43
N VAL A 31 -12.36 -3.40 -0.16
CA VAL A 31 -11.83 -4.15 -1.32
C VAL A 31 -11.62 -3.21 -2.51
N ALA A 32 -12.56 -2.29 -2.76
CA ALA A 32 -12.43 -1.32 -3.84
C ALA A 32 -11.21 -0.41 -3.66
N ALA A 33 -11.01 0.15 -2.46
CA ALA A 33 -9.87 0.99 -2.12
C ALA A 33 -8.53 0.25 -2.28
N LEU A 34 -8.44 -0.97 -1.75
CA LEU A 34 -7.23 -1.79 -1.89
C LEU A 34 -6.95 -2.18 -3.35
N ALA A 35 -7.99 -2.52 -4.11
CA ALA A 35 -7.85 -2.87 -5.52
C ALA A 35 -7.37 -1.66 -6.35
N GLU A 36 -7.85 -0.46 -6.04
CA GLU A 36 -7.40 0.76 -6.69
C GLU A 36 -5.93 1.06 -6.41
N LEU A 37 -5.52 0.95 -5.15
CA LEU A 37 -4.13 1.09 -4.74
C LEU A 37 -3.20 0.11 -5.49
N LEU A 38 -3.56 -1.18 -5.52
CA LEU A 38 -2.75 -2.22 -6.15
C LEU A 38 -2.71 -2.13 -7.67
N ARG A 39 -3.75 -1.54 -8.30
CA ARG A 39 -3.73 -1.25 -9.75
C ARG A 39 -2.71 -0.17 -10.10
N ARG A 40 -2.60 0.85 -9.26
CA ARG A 40 -1.65 1.97 -9.44
C ARG A 40 -0.21 1.59 -9.07
N CYS A 41 -0.04 0.57 -8.22
CA CYS A 41 1.26 0.09 -7.80
C CYS A 41 2.02 -0.63 -8.96
N PRO A 42 3.29 -0.26 -9.20
CA PRO A 42 4.17 -0.99 -10.13
C PRO A 42 4.22 -2.50 -9.81
N PRO A 43 4.22 -3.39 -10.82
CA PRO A 43 4.13 -4.84 -10.60
C PRO A 43 5.21 -5.41 -9.67
N ASP A 44 6.42 -4.86 -9.72
CA ASP A 44 7.57 -5.19 -8.90
C ASP A 44 7.40 -4.79 -7.42
N GLU A 45 6.66 -3.71 -7.16
CA GLU A 45 6.43 -3.18 -5.81
C GLU A 45 5.17 -3.74 -5.13
N ARG A 46 4.22 -4.31 -5.90
CA ARG A 46 2.94 -4.83 -5.37
C ARG A 46 3.10 -5.81 -4.23
N SER A 47 4.09 -6.69 -4.33
CA SER A 47 4.37 -7.68 -3.28
C SER A 47 4.79 -7.01 -1.98
N THR A 48 5.61 -5.97 -2.06
CA THR A 48 6.06 -5.14 -0.94
C THR A 48 4.89 -4.35 -0.35
N ALA A 49 4.11 -3.65 -1.18
CA ALA A 49 2.93 -2.90 -0.71
C ALA A 49 1.92 -3.82 0.01
N THR A 50 1.69 -5.02 -0.52
CA THR A 50 0.83 -6.02 0.11
C THR A 50 1.39 -6.47 1.47
N ALA A 51 2.69 -6.73 1.55
CA ALA A 51 3.37 -7.11 2.80
C ALA A 51 3.21 -6.04 3.89
N PHE A 52 3.30 -4.75 3.53
CA PHE A 52 3.03 -3.64 4.45
C PHE A 52 1.57 -3.61 4.92
N LEU A 53 0.60 -3.78 4.01
CA LEU A 53 -0.83 -3.72 4.33
C LEU A 53 -1.30 -4.84 5.26
N ILE A 54 -0.68 -6.02 5.18
CA ILE A 54 -1.02 -7.16 6.05
C ILE A 54 -0.17 -7.22 7.32
N GLY A 55 0.73 -6.26 7.53
CA GLY A 55 1.62 -6.23 8.70
C GLY A 55 2.69 -7.34 8.69
N ALA A 56 3.07 -7.84 7.51
CA ALA A 56 4.11 -8.84 7.32
C ALA A 56 5.24 -8.32 6.40
N PRO A 57 5.87 -7.15 6.70
CA PRO A 57 7.01 -6.68 5.92
C PRO A 57 8.13 -7.73 5.94
N ARG A 58 8.83 -7.87 4.81
CA ARG A 58 9.95 -8.82 4.69
C ARG A 58 11.13 -8.44 5.58
N GLN A 59 11.22 -7.16 5.91
CA GLN A 59 12.13 -6.62 6.88
C GLN A 59 11.62 -7.01 8.27
N GLY A 60 12.42 -7.78 9.01
CA GLY A 60 12.14 -8.10 10.40
C GLY A 60 11.97 -6.84 11.26
N LYS A 61 11.54 -7.01 12.51
CA LYS A 61 11.43 -5.89 13.45
C LYS A 61 12.78 -5.17 13.53
N VAL A 62 12.77 -3.86 13.29
CA VAL A 62 13.89 -2.99 13.61
C VAL A 62 13.76 -2.71 15.11
N CYS A 63 14.61 -3.34 15.91
CA CYS A 63 14.72 -3.13 17.35
C CYS A 63 16.14 -2.69 17.70
#